data_AF-A0A965W450-F1
#
_entry.id   AF-A0A965W450-F1
#
_cell.length_a   1.000
_cell.length_b   1.000
_cell.length_c   1.000
_cell.angle_alpha   90.00
_cell.angle_beta   90.00
_cell.angle_gamma   90.00
#
_symmetry.space_group_name_H-M   'P 1'
#
loop_
_entity.id
_entity.type
_entity.pdbx_description
1 polymer ?
#
loop_
_entity_poly.entity_id
_entity_poly.type
_entity_poly.pdbx_seq_one_letter_code
_entity_poly.pdbx_strand_id
1 'polypeptide(L)' 'MKNYKKWSDAELQYIKDNLGQFSDAALAAKLSSMTGETVSTAMIRRQRRKLGINKPRGRPKKVVVTSNGENG' A
#
# COMPACT_ATOMS: atom_id res chain seq x y z
N MET A 1 14.98 -14.87 16.66
CA MET A 1 13.67 -14.19 16.66
C MET A 1 13.53 -13.43 15.34
N LYS A 2 12.49 -13.61 14.53
CA LYS A 2 12.27 -12.74 13.36
C LYS A 2 11.75 -11.39 13.87
N ASN A 3 12.50 -10.31 13.68
CA ASN A 3 12.06 -8.96 14.03
C ASN A 3 10.98 -8.52 13.05
N TYR A 4 9.71 -8.71 13.43
CA TYR A 4 8.59 -8.19 12.67
C TYR A 4 8.37 -6.72 13.03
N LYS A 5 8.17 -5.88 12.02
CA LYS A 5 7.75 -4.48 12.21
C LYS A 5 6.51 -4.43 13.08
N LYS A 6 6.54 -3.56 14.09
CA LYS A 6 5.34 -3.16 14.84
C LYS A 6 4.64 -2.08 14.01
N TRP A 7 3.40 -2.35 13.63
CA TRP A 7 2.60 -1.41 12.88
C TRP A 7 1.95 -0.42 13.84
N SER A 8 2.06 0.87 13.56
CA SER A 8 1.29 1.88 14.27
C SER A 8 -0.13 1.97 13.70
N ASP A 9 -1.07 2.49 14.50
CA ASP A 9 -2.46 2.64 14.04
C ASP A 9 -2.57 3.56 12.82
N ALA A 10 -1.72 4.60 12.74
CA ALA A 10 -1.64 5.48 11.58
C ALA A 10 -1.22 4.73 10.31
N GLU A 11 -0.25 3.82 10.40
CA GLU A 11 0.16 3.00 9.26
C GLU A 11 -0.92 2.01 8.85
N LEU A 12 -1.60 1.41 9.82
CA LEU A 12 -2.72 0.50 9.56
C LEU A 12 -3.86 1.21 8.86
N GLN A 13 -4.18 2.43 9.31
CA GLN A 13 -5.22 3.25 8.69
C GLN A 13 -4.81 3.66 7.27
N TYR A 14 -3.57 4.11 7.09
CA TYR A 14 -3.03 4.44 5.77
C TYR A 14 -3.13 3.27 4.79
N ILE A 15 -2.79 2.05 5.23
CA ILE A 15 -2.95 0.84 4.41
C ILE A 15 -4.43 0.66 4.03
N LYS A 16 -5.36 0.72 5.00
CA LYS A 16 -6.80 0.54 4.72
C LYS A 16 -7.31 1.51 3.67
N ASP A 17 -6.98 2.80 3.82
CA ASP A 17 -7.51 3.86 2.97
C ASP A 17 -6.98 3.77 1.53
N ASN A 18 -5.74 3.31 1.37
CA ASN A 18 -5.03 3.33 0.10
C ASN A 18 -5.05 1.99 -0.65
N LEU A 19 -5.53 0.89 -0.03
CA LEU A 19 -5.51 -0.46 -0.61
C LEU A 19 -6.32 -0.63 -1.89
N GLY A 20 -7.36 0.19 -2.10
CA GLY A 20 -8.16 0.21 -3.33
C GLY A 20 -7.52 0.98 -4.48
N GLN A 21 -6.66 1.93 -4.18
CA GLN A 21 -6.04 2.84 -5.15
C GLN A 21 -4.63 2.40 -5.54
N PHE A 22 -3.89 1.80 -4.61
CA PHE A 22 -2.48 1.46 -4.79
C PHE A 22 -2.24 -0.06 -4.78
N SER A 23 -1.22 -0.47 -5.56
CA SER A 23 -0.68 -1.82 -5.47
C SER A 23 0.05 -2.02 -4.13
N ASP A 24 0.21 -3.27 -3.72
CA ASP A 24 0.92 -3.58 -2.46
C ASP A 24 2.39 -3.10 -2.52
N ALA A 25 2.98 -3.06 -3.73
CA ALA A 25 4.33 -2.54 -3.98
C ALA A 25 4.39 -1.01 -3.87
N ALA A 26 3.40 -0.30 -4.42
CA ALA A 26 3.33 1.16 -4.31
C ALA A 26 3.11 1.61 -2.86
N LEU A 27 2.25 0.89 -2.12
CA LEU A 27 2.06 1.10 -0.68
C LEU A 27 3.36 0.91 0.11
N ALA A 28 4.10 -0.16 -0.18
CA ALA A 28 5.37 -0.45 0.48
C ALA A 28 6.39 0.68 0.26
N ALA A 29 6.55 1.14 -0.99
CA ALA A 29 7.45 2.25 -1.31
C ALA A 29 7.03 3.56 -0.64
N LYS A 30 5.74 3.91 -0.66
CA LYS A 30 5.23 5.12 -0.01
C LYS A 30 5.39 5.08 1.50
N LEU A 31 5.00 3.99 2.16
CA LEU A 31 5.16 3.85 3.61
C LEU A 31 6.63 3.89 4.01
N SER A 32 7.50 3.24 3.24
CA SER A 32 8.93 3.27 3.49
C SER A 32 9.50 4.69 3.40
N SER A 33 9.08 5.45 2.39
CA SER A 33 9.47 6.86 2.23
C SER A 33 8.89 7.78 3.31
N MET A 34 7.65 7.55 3.76
CA MET A 34 6.98 8.39 4.76
C MET A 34 7.51 8.17 6.17
N THR A 35 7.86 6.93 6.50
CA THR A 35 8.25 6.53 7.87
C THR A 35 9.76 6.44 8.05
N GLY A 36 10.52 6.41 6.97
CA GLY A 36 11.95 6.12 6.99
C GLY A 36 12.29 4.65 7.27
N GLU A 37 11.28 3.78 7.44
CA GLU A 37 11.49 2.36 7.71
C GLU A 37 11.49 1.52 6.44
N THR A 38 12.23 0.41 6.43
CA THR A 38 12.22 -0.53 5.29
C THR A 38 10.95 -1.38 5.30
N VAL A 39 9.93 -0.94 4.56
CA VAL A 39 8.67 -1.68 4.39
C VAL A 39 8.68 -2.45 3.09
N SER A 40 8.62 -3.78 3.17
CA SER A 40 8.56 -4.64 1.99
C SER A 40 7.12 -4.90 1.52
N THR A 41 6.97 -5.18 0.22
CA THR A 41 5.69 -5.61 -0.38
C THR A 41 5.09 -6.83 0.33
N ALA A 42 5.94 -7.74 0.81
CA ALA A 42 5.50 -8.93 1.56
C ALA A 42 4.87 -8.57 2.92
N MET A 43 5.39 -7.54 3.60
CA MET A 43 4.84 -7.04 4.86
C MET A 43 3.45 -6.44 4.66
N ILE A 44 3.27 -5.62 3.61
CA ILE A 44 1.97 -5.06 3.23
C ILE A 44 0.99 -6.17 2.85
N ARG A 45 1.41 -7.15 2.05
CA ARG A 45 0.55 -8.32 1.71
C ARG A 45 0.08 -9.06 2.94
N ARG A 46 0.97 -9.29 3.91
CA ARG A 46 0.61 -9.95 5.18
C ARG A 46 -0.38 -9.12 5.97
N GLN A 47 -0.13 -7.81 6.09
CA GLN A 47 -0.99 -6.92 6.85
C GLN A 47 -2.38 -6.76 6.21
N ARG A 48 -2.44 -6.61 4.88
CA ARG A 48 -3.68 -6.62 4.10
C ARG A 48 -4.51 -7.89 4.37
N ARG A 49 -3.87 -9.07 4.32
CA ARG A 49 -4.55 -10.34 4.62
C ARG A 49 -5.05 -10.41 6.06
N LYS A 50 -4.26 -9.92 7.02
CA LYS A 50 -4.65 -9.85 8.43
C LYS A 50 -5.86 -8.93 8.66
N LEU A 51 -5.99 -7.87 7.86
CA LEU A 51 -7.13 -6.96 7.85
C LEU A 51 -8.36 -7.51 7.11
N GLY A 52 -8.27 -8.70 6.51
CA GLY A 52 -9.39 -9.32 5.78
C GLY A 52 -9.71 -8.69 4.42
N ILE A 53 -8.87 -7.78 3.92
CA ILE A 53 -9.16 -7.06 2.68
C ILE A 53 -8.70 -7.90 1.49
N ASN A 54 -9.64 -8.52 0.79
CA ASN A 54 -9.37 -9.27 -0.42
C ASN A 54 -9.34 -8.35 -1.64
N LYS A 55 -8.21 -8.32 -2.36
CA LYS A 55 -8.16 -7.70 -3.67
C LYS A 55 -9.00 -8.53 -4.66
N PRO A 56 -9.81 -7.89 -5.52
CA PRO A 56 -10.57 -8.60 -6.54
C PRO A 56 -9.62 -9.44 -7.41
N ARG A 57 -10.00 -10.69 -7.66
CA ARG A 57 -9.22 -11.60 -8.49
C ARG A 57 -9.30 -11.10 -9.95
N GLY A 58 -8.16 -10.94 -10.59
CA GLY A 58 -8.07 -10.53 -12.00
C GLY A 58 -6.91 -9.59 -12.28
N ARG A 59 -6.59 -9.39 -13.56
CA ARG A 59 -5.66 -8.36 -14.01
C ARG A 59 -6.29 -6.99 -13.72
N PRO A 60 -5.65 -6.10 -12.95
CA PRO A 60 -6.13 -4.73 -12.79
C PRO A 60 -6.30 -4.11 -14.18
N LYS A 61 -7.47 -3.53 -14.46
CA LYS A 61 -7.61 -2.68 -15.66
C LYS A 61 -6.57 -1.56 -15.51
N LYS A 62 -5.80 -1.29 -16.57
CA LYS A 62 -4.82 -0.20 -16.59
C LYS A 62 -5.58 1.09 -16.28
N VAL A 63 -5.48 1.59 -15.04
CA VAL A 63 -5.96 2.92 -14.70
C VAL A 63 -4.98 3.86 -15.39
N VAL A 64 -5.38 4.38 -16.55
CA VAL A 64 -4.69 5.52 -17.17
C VAL A 64 -4.95 6.67 -16.22
N VAL A 65 -3.97 6.94 -15.34
CA VAL A 65 -3.96 8.17 -14.55
C VAL A 65 -3.71 9.27 -15.56
N THR A 66 -4.78 9.85 -16.11
CA THR A 66 -4.70 11.07 -16.89
C THR A 66 -4.27 12.16 -15.93
N SER A 67 -2.98 12.46 -15.91
CA SER A 67 -2.46 13.70 -15.34
C SER A 67 -3.02 14.84 -16.19
N ASN A 68 -4.14 15.43 -15.76
CA ASN A 68 -4.55 16.76 -16.19
C ASN A 68 -3.54 17.74 -15.57
N GLY A 69 -2.46 17.99 -16.32
CA GLY A 69 -1.66 19.19 -16.15
C GLY A 69 -2.39 20.34 -16.81
N GLU A 70 -3.11 21.12 -16.01
CA GLU A 70 -3.44 22.51 -16.33
C GLU A 70 -2.12 23.29 -16.44
N ASN A 71 -1.89 23.99 -17.56
CA ASN A 71 -1.12 25.23 -17.61
C ASN A 71 -1.19 25.84 -19.03
N GLY A 72 -1.70 27.08 -19.10
CA GLY A 72 -1.33 28.11 -20.08
C GLY A 72 -2.18 28.18 -21.34
#